data_AF-A0A0W8G432-F1
#
_entry.id   AF-A0A0W8G432-F1
#
_cell.length_a   1.000
_cell.length_b   1.000
_cell.length_c   1.000
_cell.angle_alpha   90.00
_cell.angle_beta   90.00
_cell.angle_gamma   90.00
#
_symmetry.space_group_name_H-M   'P 1'
#
loop_
_entity.id
_entity.type
_entity.pdbx_description
1 polymer ?
#
loop_
_entity_poly.entity_id
_entity_poly.type
_entity_poly.pdbx_seq_one_letter_code
_entity_poly.pdbx_strand_id
1 'polypeptide(L)'
;MTDRIIDLKKQLRELKAGEKMAAFAGFSLDLGEPLGTKDGVLKIADFIRPDGSGYLTVTFQLDLGPDLAEHRAVAQAFQRLSAFASRADHVLGRARFGKGFDYMLCMDQGLSEGEVWYTAEADIYYTGLRGRVRELVTQAVLPGLAAIVPVTFEAANWWDDGQG
;
A
#
# COMPACT_ATOMS: atom_id res chain seq x y z
N MET A 1 -27.09 -15.97 6.12
CA MET A 1 -26.16 -15.20 5.25
C MET A 1 -24.94 -14.65 6.00
N THR A 2 -24.83 -14.87 7.32
CA THR A 2 -23.73 -14.40 8.18
C THR A 2 -22.48 -15.30 8.13
N ASP A 3 -22.63 -16.60 7.87
CA ASP A 3 -21.50 -17.55 7.83
C ASP A 3 -20.49 -17.28 6.71
N ARG A 4 -20.93 -16.78 5.55
CA ARG A 4 -20.02 -16.49 4.42
C ARG A 4 -19.06 -15.33 4.70
N ILE A 5 -19.46 -14.36 5.54
CA ILE A 5 -18.65 -13.19 5.88
C ILE A 5 -17.56 -13.57 6.90
N ILE A 6 -17.86 -14.51 7.80
CA ILE A 6 -16.90 -15.02 8.79
C ILE A 6 -15.79 -15.81 8.10
N ASP A 7 -16.13 -16.59 7.06
CA ASP A 7 -15.17 -17.38 6.27
C ASP A 7 -14.20 -16.49 5.46
N LEU A 8 -14.70 -15.46 4.78
CA LEU A 8 -13.87 -14.52 4.01
C LEU A 8 -12.84 -13.76 4.86
N LYS A 9 -13.25 -13.28 6.04
CA LYS A 9 -12.32 -12.58 6.96
C LYS A 9 -11.23 -13.51 7.49
N LYS A 10 -11.56 -14.78 7.73
CA LYS A 10 -10.60 -15.79 8.17
C LYS A 10 -9.61 -16.14 7.06
N GLN A 11 -10.11 -16.36 5.84
CA GLN A 11 -9.28 -16.61 4.67
C GLN A 11 -8.34 -15.44 4.36
N LEU A 12 -8.81 -14.19 4.48
CA LEU A 12 -7.97 -12.99 4.34
C LEU A 12 -6.85 -12.94 5.39
N ARG A 13 -7.14 -13.26 6.66
CA ARG A 13 -6.11 -13.32 7.71
C ARG A 13 -5.08 -14.42 7.47
N GLU A 14 -5.52 -15.58 7.01
CA GLU A 14 -4.62 -16.69 6.70
C GLU A 14 -3.72 -16.36 5.51
N LEU A 15 -4.23 -15.62 4.51
CA LEU A 15 -3.42 -15.09 3.40
C LEU A 15 -2.39 -14.08 3.89
N LYS A 16 -2.82 -13.10 4.70
CA LYS A 16 -1.97 -12.08 5.34
C LYS A 16 -0.89 -12.68 6.23
N ALA A 17 -1.17 -13.80 6.90
CA ALA A 17 -0.20 -14.48 7.76
C ALA A 17 1.00 -15.06 6.98
N GLY A 18 0.86 -15.26 5.66
CA GLY A 18 1.95 -15.70 4.79
C GLY A 18 2.82 -14.56 4.25
N GLU A 19 2.43 -13.30 4.45
CA GLU A 19 3.20 -12.14 4.01
C GLU A 19 4.49 -12.01 4.81
N LYS A 20 5.57 -11.69 4.10
CA LYS A 20 6.87 -11.41 4.70
C LYS A 20 7.19 -9.94 4.56
N MET A 21 7.68 -9.32 5.63
CA MET A 21 8.17 -7.96 5.56
C MET A 21 9.34 -7.91 4.59
N ALA A 22 9.24 -7.07 3.55
CA ALA A 22 10.28 -6.92 2.54
C ALA A 22 11.06 -5.62 2.75
N ALA A 23 10.37 -4.53 3.07
CA ALA A 23 10.97 -3.21 3.27
C ALA A 23 10.03 -2.26 4.00
N PHE A 24 10.58 -1.10 4.37
CA PHE A 24 9.80 0.07 4.78
C PHE A 24 10.44 1.35 4.24
N ALA A 25 9.65 2.40 4.08
CA ALA A 25 10.12 3.72 3.67
C ALA A 25 9.40 4.81 4.47
N GLY A 26 10.13 5.84 4.90
CA GLY A 26 9.50 7.10 5.30
C GLY A 26 8.85 7.77 4.10
N PHE A 27 7.79 8.54 4.32
CA PHE A 27 7.24 9.41 3.29
C PHE A 27 6.71 10.70 3.90
N SER A 28 6.65 11.74 3.07
CA SER A 28 5.95 12.98 3.36
C SER A 28 4.78 13.16 2.40
N LEU A 29 3.59 13.37 2.93
CA LEU A 29 2.34 13.61 2.22
C LEU A 29 2.06 15.12 2.18
N ASP A 30 1.95 15.69 0.99
CA ASP A 30 1.57 17.07 0.79
C ASP A 30 0.04 17.22 0.78
N LEU A 31 -0.50 17.92 1.79
CA LEU A 31 -1.92 18.23 1.93
C LEU A 31 -2.26 19.62 1.35
N GLY A 32 -1.27 20.37 0.89
CA GLY A 32 -1.40 21.73 0.40
C GLY A 32 -1.63 22.76 1.52
N GLU A 33 -1.60 24.03 1.16
CA GLU A 33 -1.88 25.13 2.09
C GLU A 33 -3.36 25.18 2.48
N PRO A 34 -3.71 25.43 3.77
CA PRO A 34 -2.81 25.77 4.89
C PRO A 34 -2.33 24.57 5.73
N LEU A 35 -2.63 23.33 5.30
CA LEU A 35 -2.39 22.11 6.10
C LEU A 35 -0.93 21.63 6.06
N GLY A 36 -0.18 22.01 5.02
CA GLY A 36 1.23 21.68 4.87
C GLY A 36 1.45 20.20 4.59
N THR A 37 2.51 19.63 5.18
CA THR A 37 2.92 18.23 4.97
C THR A 37 2.70 17.36 6.19
N LYS A 38 2.50 16.05 5.97
CA LYS A 38 2.42 15.03 7.02
C LYS A 38 3.36 13.88 6.74
N ASP A 39 4.17 13.54 7.72
CA ASP A 39 5.08 12.41 7.60
C ASP A 39 4.39 11.11 8.01
N GLY A 40 4.83 10.02 7.40
CA GLY A 40 4.30 8.69 7.65
C GLY A 40 5.30 7.60 7.30
N VAL A 41 4.91 6.37 7.58
CA VAL A 41 5.70 5.18 7.27
C VAL A 41 4.92 4.29 6.32
N LEU A 42 5.57 3.92 5.22
CA LEU A 42 5.11 2.89 4.30
C LEU A 42 5.76 1.56 4.70
N LYS A 43 4.94 0.58 5.06
CA LYS A 43 5.38 -0.82 5.16
C LYS A 43 5.15 -1.53 3.84
N ILE A 44 6.08 -2.39 3.46
CA ILE A 44 6.03 -3.16 2.23
C ILE A 44 6.27 -4.63 2.58
N ALA A 45 5.25 -5.45 2.35
CA ALA A 45 5.34 -6.89 2.50
C ALA A 45 5.15 -7.57 1.14
N ASP A 46 5.70 -8.77 1.00
CA ASP A 46 5.49 -9.60 -0.18
C ASP A 46 4.85 -10.94 0.19
N PHE A 47 4.05 -11.45 -0.74
CA PHE A 47 3.58 -12.82 -0.73
C PHE A 47 3.84 -13.44 -2.10
N ILE A 48 4.71 -14.45 -2.14
CA ILE A 48 5.10 -15.14 -3.37
C ILE A 48 4.53 -16.57 -3.35
N ARG A 49 3.70 -16.88 -4.34
CA ARG A 49 3.12 -18.22 -4.57
C ARG A 49 4.19 -19.19 -5.11
N PRO A 50 3.94 -20.52 -5.03
CA PRO A 50 4.87 -21.52 -5.58
C PRO A 50 5.21 -21.31 -7.06
N ASP A 51 4.25 -20.89 -7.88
CA ASP A 51 4.43 -20.59 -9.31
C ASP A 51 5.26 -19.32 -9.59
N GLY A 52 5.59 -18.53 -8.56
CA GLY A 52 6.37 -17.30 -8.66
C GLY A 52 5.53 -16.03 -8.89
N SER A 53 4.22 -16.17 -9.10
CA SER A 53 3.27 -15.05 -9.02
C SER A 53 3.07 -14.63 -7.57
N GLY A 54 2.43 -13.50 -7.33
CA GLY A 54 2.25 -12.99 -5.98
C GLY A 54 1.71 -11.58 -5.93
N TYR A 55 1.84 -10.95 -4.78
CA TYR A 55 1.51 -9.55 -4.61
C TYR A 55 2.45 -8.87 -3.62
N LEU A 56 2.50 -7.55 -3.73
CA LEU A 56 3.08 -6.66 -2.74
C LEU A 56 1.95 -6.00 -1.97
N THR A 57 1.98 -6.10 -0.64
CA THR A 57 1.11 -5.31 0.24
C THR A 57 1.86 -4.06 0.64
N VAL A 58 1.24 -2.91 0.41
CA VAL A 58 1.72 -1.61 0.86
C VAL A 58 0.76 -1.05 1.89
N THR A 59 1.28 -0.74 3.08
CA THR A 59 0.49 -0.19 4.19
C THR A 59 1.03 1.17 4.56
N PHE A 60 0.24 2.21 4.31
CA PHE A 60 0.53 3.58 4.72
C PHE A 60 0.03 3.78 6.15
N GLN A 61 0.88 4.36 6.99
CA GLN A 61 0.54 4.71 8.36
C GLN A 61 0.93 6.15 8.61
N LEU A 62 -0.04 6.97 9.05
CA LEU A 62 0.18 8.37 9.43
C LEU A 62 -0.33 8.59 10.86
N ASP A 63 0.43 9.34 11.63
CA ASP A 63 -0.03 9.92 12.90
C ASP A 63 -0.82 11.19 12.57
N LEU A 64 -2.13 11.13 12.76
CA LEU A 64 -3.03 12.25 12.58
C LEU A 64 -3.45 12.80 13.94
N GLY A 65 -3.05 14.03 14.24
CA GLY A 65 -3.52 14.77 15.41
C GLY A 65 -5.04 15.00 15.40
N PRO A 66 -5.59 15.75 16.36
CA PRO A 66 -7.05 15.92 16.50
C PRO A 66 -7.71 16.80 15.43
N ASP A 67 -6.96 17.32 14.45
CA ASP A 67 -7.48 18.24 13.44
C ASP A 67 -8.31 17.51 12.37
N LEU A 68 -9.63 17.70 12.43
CA LEU A 68 -10.57 17.11 11.47
C LEU A 68 -10.36 17.58 10.02
N ALA A 69 -9.74 18.75 9.80
CA ALA A 69 -9.38 19.20 8.46
C ALA A 69 -8.25 18.34 7.86
N GLU A 70 -7.24 18.01 8.66
CA GLU A 70 -6.17 17.07 8.27
C GLU A 70 -6.74 15.70 7.96
N HIS A 71 -7.64 15.20 8.80
CA HIS A 71 -8.30 13.89 8.61
C HIS A 71 -9.01 13.82 7.26
N ARG A 72 -9.79 14.86 6.93
CA ARG A 72 -10.50 14.93 5.64
C ARG A 72 -9.54 15.03 4.46
N ALA A 73 -8.48 15.82 4.57
CA ALA A 73 -7.50 16.00 3.50
C ALA A 73 -6.73 14.71 3.22
N VAL A 74 -6.31 13.99 4.26
CA VAL A 74 -5.65 12.68 4.15
C VAL A 74 -6.59 11.67 3.49
N ALA A 75 -7.83 11.54 3.97
CA ALA A 75 -8.82 10.67 3.36
C ALA A 75 -9.04 11.01 1.87
N GLN A 76 -9.11 12.29 1.51
CA GLN A 76 -9.25 12.72 0.11
C GLN A 76 -8.02 12.38 -0.73
N ALA A 77 -6.82 12.50 -0.18
CA ALA A 77 -5.59 12.12 -0.87
C ALA A 77 -5.58 10.61 -1.19
N PHE A 78 -5.95 9.77 -0.22
CA PHE A 78 -5.98 8.31 -0.38
C PHE A 78 -7.21 7.80 -1.16
N GLN A 79 -8.30 8.56 -1.26
CA GLN A 79 -9.37 8.27 -2.21
C GLN A 79 -8.87 8.19 -3.65
N ARG A 80 -7.80 8.92 -4.02
CA ARG A 80 -7.17 8.81 -5.35
C ARG A 80 -6.58 7.44 -5.59
N LEU A 81 -6.03 6.81 -4.54
CA LEU A 81 -5.50 5.45 -4.59
C LEU A 81 -6.62 4.44 -4.83
N SER A 82 -7.71 4.52 -4.07
CA SER A 82 -8.88 3.66 -4.26
C SER A 82 -9.52 3.85 -5.64
N ALA A 83 -9.65 5.10 -6.09
CA ALA A 83 -10.16 5.42 -7.42
C ALA A 83 -9.29 4.86 -8.53
N PHE A 84 -7.95 4.95 -8.40
CA PHE A 84 -7.02 4.33 -9.34
C PHE A 84 -7.20 2.81 -9.36
N ALA A 85 -7.18 2.15 -8.20
CA ALA A 85 -7.32 0.70 -8.10
C ALA A 85 -8.60 0.19 -8.78
N SER A 86 -9.72 0.91 -8.60
CA SER A 86 -11.01 0.54 -9.23
C SER A 86 -11.03 0.59 -10.77
N ARG A 87 -10.05 1.28 -11.38
CA ARG A 87 -9.95 1.50 -12.84
C ARG A 87 -8.69 0.88 -13.44
N ALA A 88 -7.80 0.35 -12.61
CA ALA A 88 -6.49 -0.14 -13.02
C ALA A 88 -6.65 -1.46 -13.77
N ASP A 89 -6.86 -1.37 -15.08
CA ASP A 89 -6.72 -2.50 -15.98
C ASP A 89 -5.24 -2.84 -16.22
N HIS A 90 -4.99 -3.93 -16.96
CA HIS A 90 -3.64 -4.36 -17.27
C HIS A 90 -2.78 -3.31 -18.00
N VAL A 91 -3.38 -2.39 -18.75
CA VAL A 91 -2.63 -1.39 -19.52
C VAL A 91 -2.23 -0.24 -18.61
N LEU A 92 -3.21 0.36 -17.94
CA LEU A 92 -3.00 1.48 -17.03
C LEU A 92 -2.13 1.07 -15.83
N GLY A 93 -2.43 -0.08 -15.24
CA GLY A 93 -1.69 -0.60 -14.10
C GLY A 93 -0.26 -1.00 -14.46
N ARG A 94 -0.02 -1.62 -15.62
CA ARG A 94 1.34 -1.94 -16.08
C ARG A 94 2.16 -0.69 -16.41
N ALA A 95 1.55 0.34 -16.98
CA ALA A 95 2.22 1.62 -17.21
C ALA A 95 2.65 2.27 -15.88
N ARG A 96 1.93 1.99 -14.79
CA ARG A 96 2.21 2.56 -13.47
C ARG A 96 3.14 1.72 -12.60
N PHE A 97 2.90 0.42 -12.54
CA PHE A 97 3.52 -0.53 -11.61
C PHE A 97 4.43 -1.55 -12.30
N GLY A 98 4.69 -1.36 -13.59
CA GLY A 98 5.73 -2.09 -14.30
C GLY A 98 5.30 -3.46 -14.80
N LYS A 99 6.25 -4.16 -15.44
CA LYS A 99 6.01 -5.43 -16.13
C LYS A 99 5.55 -6.50 -15.15
N GLY A 100 4.47 -7.19 -15.54
CA GLY A 100 3.91 -8.30 -14.80
C GLY A 100 2.75 -7.90 -13.90
N PHE A 101 2.41 -6.61 -13.79
CA PHE A 101 1.20 -6.14 -13.11
C PHE A 101 -0.04 -6.89 -13.65
N ASP A 102 -0.86 -7.37 -12.72
CA ASP A 102 -2.10 -8.08 -12.99
C ASP A 102 -3.30 -7.18 -12.66
N TYR A 103 -3.54 -6.95 -11.36
CA TYR A 103 -4.57 -6.06 -10.84
C TYR A 103 -4.13 -5.47 -9.49
N MET A 104 -4.92 -4.51 -8.99
CA MET A 104 -4.69 -3.87 -7.68
C MET A 104 -5.97 -3.93 -6.85
N LEU A 105 -5.83 -4.25 -5.57
CA LEU A 105 -6.89 -4.10 -4.58
C LEU A 105 -6.49 -3.03 -3.58
N CYS A 106 -7.44 -2.18 -3.19
CA CYS A 106 -7.22 -1.16 -2.18
C CYS A 106 -8.20 -1.38 -1.04
N MET A 107 -7.68 -1.41 0.18
CA MET A 107 -8.40 -1.57 1.43
C MET A 107 -8.15 -0.31 2.24
N ASP A 108 -9.11 0.63 2.21
CA ASP A 108 -9.08 1.77 3.12
C ASP A 108 -9.73 1.34 4.44
N GLN A 109 -8.95 1.34 5.52
CA GLN A 109 -9.47 1.11 6.86
C GLN A 109 -9.94 2.42 7.50
N GLY A 110 -9.57 3.58 6.92
CA GLY A 110 -9.88 4.89 7.44
C GLY A 110 -9.24 5.14 8.81
N LEU A 111 -9.87 6.06 9.55
CA LEU A 111 -9.63 6.22 10.98
C LEU A 111 -10.63 5.35 11.73
N SER A 112 -10.15 4.46 12.60
CA SER A 112 -11.03 3.84 13.59
C SER A 112 -11.46 4.91 14.59
N GLU A 113 -12.70 4.83 15.09
CA GLU A 113 -13.24 5.78 16.05
C GLU A 113 -12.37 5.81 17.32
N GLY A 114 -11.72 6.94 17.60
CA GLY A 114 -10.80 7.13 18.73
C GLY A 114 -9.32 6.84 18.45
N GLU A 115 -8.95 6.45 17.23
CA GLU A 115 -7.55 6.27 16.84
C GLU A 115 -6.94 7.56 16.26
N VAL A 116 -5.72 7.86 16.68
CA VAL A 116 -4.87 8.95 16.20
C VAL A 116 -4.14 8.52 14.91
N TRP A 117 -4.39 7.31 14.41
CA TRP A 117 -3.67 6.73 13.28
C TRP A 117 -4.58 6.57 12.07
N TYR A 118 -4.13 7.06 10.92
CA TYR A 118 -4.73 6.73 9.64
C TYR A 118 -3.97 5.58 8.99
N THR A 119 -4.70 4.53 8.58
CA THR A 119 -4.12 3.39 7.86
C THR A 119 -4.83 3.16 6.54
N ALA A 120 -4.07 3.17 5.45
CA ALA A 120 -4.54 2.77 4.14
C ALA A 120 -3.66 1.64 3.60
N GLU A 121 -4.28 0.66 2.96
CA GLU A 121 -3.59 -0.52 2.45
C GLU A 121 -3.93 -0.76 0.97
N ALA A 122 -2.97 -1.26 0.22
CA ALA A 122 -3.23 -1.79 -1.11
C ALA A 122 -2.36 -3.01 -1.41
N ASP A 123 -2.94 -3.94 -2.15
CA ASP A 123 -2.27 -5.13 -2.66
C ASP A 123 -2.09 -5.00 -4.18
N ILE A 124 -0.85 -5.09 -4.64
CA ILE A 124 -0.48 -4.96 -6.05
C ILE A 124 -0.06 -6.33 -6.56
N TYR A 125 -0.90 -6.94 -7.41
CA TYR A 125 -0.70 -8.31 -7.88
C TYR A 125 0.19 -8.35 -9.13
N TYR A 126 1.06 -9.36 -9.16
CA TYR A 126 1.97 -9.62 -10.27
C TYR A 126 1.91 -11.08 -10.70
N THR A 127 1.91 -11.31 -12.02
CA THR A 127 2.07 -12.63 -12.64
C THR A 127 3.48 -13.20 -12.44
N GLY A 128 4.46 -12.39 -12.04
CA GLY A 128 5.81 -12.82 -11.69
C GLY A 128 6.52 -11.84 -10.76
N LEU A 129 6.62 -12.21 -9.48
CA LEU A 129 7.18 -11.41 -8.38
C LEU A 129 8.51 -11.96 -7.84
N ARG A 130 8.71 -13.28 -7.89
CA ARG A 130 9.91 -13.93 -7.35
C ARG A 130 11.20 -13.33 -7.93
N GLY A 131 12.10 -12.92 -7.04
CA GLY A 131 13.39 -12.32 -7.41
C GLY A 131 13.29 -10.88 -7.93
N ARG A 132 12.10 -10.27 -7.95
CA ARG A 132 11.85 -8.94 -8.52
C ARG A 132 11.34 -7.92 -7.52
N VAL A 133 11.11 -8.30 -6.25
CA VAL A 133 10.57 -7.42 -5.20
C VAL A 133 11.37 -6.11 -5.10
N ARG A 134 12.71 -6.20 -4.93
CA ARG A 134 13.57 -5.01 -4.78
C ARG A 134 13.57 -4.10 -6.01
N GLU A 135 13.66 -4.68 -7.21
CA GLU A 135 13.55 -3.97 -8.50
C GLU A 135 12.20 -3.26 -8.62
N LEU A 136 11.10 -4.00 -8.49
CA LEU A 136 9.74 -3.50 -8.67
C LEU A 136 9.43 -2.38 -7.67
N VAL A 137 9.77 -2.57 -6.40
CA VAL A 137 9.52 -1.56 -5.37
C VAL A 137 10.22 -0.24 -5.71
N THR A 138 11.50 -0.32 -6.05
CA THR A 138 12.35 0.87 -6.27
C THR A 138 12.02 1.56 -7.58
N GLN A 139 11.80 0.80 -8.65
CA GLN A 139 11.68 1.33 -10.01
C GLN A 139 10.24 1.59 -10.45
N ALA A 140 9.26 0.95 -9.80
CA ALA A 140 7.86 1.00 -10.25
C ALA A 140 6.87 1.31 -9.12
N VAL A 141 6.92 0.62 -7.98
CA VAL A 141 5.88 0.77 -6.94
C VAL A 141 5.97 2.12 -6.25
N LEU A 142 7.13 2.51 -5.70
CA LEU A 142 7.24 3.82 -5.04
C LEU A 142 7.00 4.98 -6.00
N PRO A 143 7.62 5.03 -7.20
CA PRO A 143 7.29 6.06 -8.19
C PRO A 143 5.82 6.04 -8.62
N GLY A 144 5.26 4.84 -8.77
CA GLY A 144 3.87 4.64 -9.18
C GLY A 144 2.88 5.18 -8.14
N LEU A 145 3.11 4.91 -6.86
CA LEU A 145 2.31 5.42 -5.74
C LEU A 145 2.42 6.95 -5.63
N ALA A 146 3.63 7.51 -5.74
CA ALA A 146 3.89 8.95 -5.72
C ALA A 146 3.22 9.70 -6.88
N ALA A 147 2.93 9.01 -8.00
CA ALA A 147 2.18 9.57 -9.11
C ALA A 147 0.64 9.48 -8.94
N ILE A 148 0.14 8.88 -7.85
CA ILE A 148 -1.31 8.75 -7.54
C ILE A 148 -1.67 9.62 -6.33
N VAL A 149 -0.90 9.45 -5.26
CA VAL A 149 -1.04 10.15 -3.98
C VAL A 149 0.08 11.19 -3.92
N PRO A 150 -0.14 12.42 -3.40
CA PRO A 150 0.88 13.47 -3.34
C PRO A 150 1.93 13.19 -2.26
N VAL A 151 2.65 12.07 -2.40
CA VAL A 151 3.68 11.63 -1.46
C VAL A 151 5.06 11.70 -2.09
N THR A 152 6.05 12.05 -1.26
CA THR A 152 7.46 11.88 -1.56
C THR A 152 8.02 10.80 -0.63
N PHE A 153 8.60 9.75 -1.20
CA PHE A 153 9.20 8.66 -0.42
C PHE A 153 10.68 8.89 -0.18
N GLU A 154 11.14 8.53 1.01
CA GLU A 154 12.55 8.23 1.26
C GLU A 154 12.97 6.93 0.56
N ALA A 155 14.27 6.65 0.54
CA ALA A 155 14.76 5.36 0.05
C ALA A 155 14.23 4.21 0.91
N ALA A 156 13.85 3.11 0.27
CA ALA A 156 13.39 1.92 0.97
C ALA A 156 14.51 1.30 1.80
N ASN A 157 14.26 1.11 3.09
CA ASN A 157 15.05 0.31 4.00
C ASN A 157 14.61 -1.14 3.89
N TRP A 158 15.53 -2.01 3.52
CA TRP A 158 15.23 -3.41 3.23
C TRP A 158 15.30 -4.27 4.48
N TRP A 159 14.34 -5.17 4.60
CA TRP A 159 14.39 -6.26 5.56
C TRP A 159 15.23 -7.38 4.96
N ASP A 160 16.55 -7.27 5.06
CA ASP A 160 17.40 -8.40 4.74
C ASP A 160 17.19 -9.45 5.85
N ASP A 161 16.82 -10.69 5.51
CA ASP A 161 16.67 -11.85 6.43
C ASP A 161 18.01 -12.27 7.09
N GLY A 162 18.87 -11.31 7.44
CA GLY A 162 20.26 -11.47 7.85
C GLY A 162 20.65 -10.56 9.01
N GLN A 163 19.93 -10.68 10.13
CA GLN A 163 20.54 -10.57 11.46
C GLN A 163 20.14 -11.81 12.26
N GLY A 164 21.03 -12.81 12.29
CA GLY A 164 20.94 -14.02 13.13
C GLY A 164 21.12 -15.32 12.37
#